data_AF-A0AAE1E6R0-F1
#
_entry.id   AF-A0AAE1E6R0-F1
#
_cell.length_a   1.000
_cell.length_b   1.000
_cell.length_c   1.000
_cell.angle_alpha   90.00
_cell.angle_beta   90.00
_cell.angle_gamma   90.00
#
_symmetry.space_group_name_H-M   'P 1'
#
loop_
_entity.id
_entity.type
_entity.pdbx_description
1 polymer ?
#
loop_
_entity_poly.entity_id
_entity_poly.type
_entity_poly.pdbx_seq_one_letter_code
_entity_poly.pdbx_strand_id
1 'polypeptide(L)' 'MHYQKLEGCNLMRCLKCGQNFCYLCKGPVSQRNPYSHYSQPNQICFSKLFHGVLDLDNLFPEDDLVMILEEDGAFDDADD' A
#
# COMPACT_ATOMS: atom_id res chain seq x y z
N MET A 1 -6.22 14.86 1.01
CA MET A 1 -7.18 13.90 0.42
C MET A 1 -6.91 12.55 1.08
N HIS A 2 -7.82 12.02 1.91
CA HIS A 2 -7.60 10.78 2.67
C HIS A 2 -8.21 9.57 1.94
N TYR A 3 -7.41 8.53 1.76
CA TYR A 3 -7.76 7.29 1.08
C TYR A 3 -7.26 6.10 1.90
N GLN A 4 -7.95 4.96 1.81
CA GLN A 4 -7.52 3.71 2.44
C GLN A 4 -7.11 2.73 1.34
N LYS A 5 -5.89 2.17 1.43
CA LYS A 5 -5.49 1.04 0.60
C LYS A 5 -6.16 -0.22 1.15
N LEU A 6 -6.84 -0.94 0.28
CA LEU A 6 -7.31 -2.29 0.58
C LEU A 6 -6.14 -3.22 0.23
N GLU A 7 -5.55 -3.88 1.22
CA GLU A 7 -4.65 -5.03 1.03
C GLU A 7 -3.45 -4.81 0.11
N GLY A 8 -2.90 -3.60 0.06
CA GLY A 8 -1.77 -3.32 -0.82
C GLY A 8 -2.09 -3.58 -2.29
N CYS A 9 -3.24 -3.13 -2.80
CA CYS A 9 -3.52 -3.18 -4.24
C CYS A 9 -3.80 -1.79 -4.82
N ASN A 10 -3.86 -1.71 -6.14
CA ASN A 10 -4.15 -0.48 -6.87
C ASN A 10 -5.65 -0.08 -6.82
N LEU A 11 -6.51 -0.88 -6.19
CA LEU A 11 -7.90 -0.53 -5.91
C LEU A 11 -8.00 0.25 -4.59
N MET A 12 -8.41 1.51 -4.68
CA MET A 12 -8.51 2.40 -3.53
C MET A 12 -9.94 2.87 -3.30
N ARG A 13 -10.29 3.17 -2.05
CA ARG A 13 -11.57 3.80 -1.69
C ARG A 13 -11.34 5.18 -1.09
N CYS A 14 -12.03 6.18 -1.60
CA CYS A 14 -12.03 7.52 -1.03
C CYS A 14 -12.87 7.52 0.26
N LEU A 15 -12.30 7.95 1.38
CA LEU A 15 -13.00 7.98 2.66
C LEU A 15 -14.05 9.09 2.75
N LYS A 16 -13.89 10.16 1.95
CA LYS A 16 -14.82 11.29 1.94
C LYS A 16 -16.10 11.01 1.14
N CYS A 17 -15.98 10.35 -0.03
CA CYS A 17 -17.11 10.11 -0.92
C CYS A 17 -17.48 8.63 -1.09
N GLY A 18 -16.70 7.70 -0.54
CA GLY A 18 -16.95 6.27 -0.61
C GLY A 18 -16.74 5.63 -2.00
N GLN A 19 -16.32 6.39 -3.01
CA GLN A 19 -16.08 5.86 -4.35
C GLN A 19 -14.77 5.08 -4.44
N ASN A 20 -14.81 4.02 -5.25
CA ASN A 20 -13.63 3.24 -5.60
C ASN A 20 -12.94 3.86 -6.82
N PHE A 21 -11.62 3.93 -6.79
CA PHE A 21 -10.81 4.44 -7.89
C PHE A 21 -9.51 3.65 -8.02
N CYS A 22 -8.92 3.67 -9.22
CA CYS A 22 -7.64 3.03 -9.49
C CYS A 22 -6.50 3.98 -9.15
N TYR A 23 -5.50 3.50 -8.41
CA TYR A 23 -4.33 4.30 -8.07
C TYR A 23 -3.47 4.64 -9.28
N LEU A 24 -3.42 3.78 -10.29
CA LEU A 24 -2.56 3.95 -11.46
C LEU A 24 -3.10 5.04 -12.40
N CYS A 25 -4.37 4.91 -12.81
CA CYS A 25 -4.98 5.81 -13.78
C CYS A 25 -5.79 6.96 -13.14
N LYS A 26 -5.98 6.94 -11.81
CA LYS A 26 -6.86 7.84 -11.06
C LYS A 26 -8.33 7.82 -11.51
N GLY A 27 -8.71 6.83 -12.32
CA GLY A 27 -10.05 6.67 -12.86
C GLY A 27 -11.00 5.95 -11.90
N PRO A 28 -12.32 6.10 -12.07
CA PRO A 28 -13.32 5.42 -11.26
C PRO A 28 -13.30 3.91 -11.51
N VAL A 29 -13.54 3.14 -10.46
CA VAL A 29 -13.65 1.68 -10.52
C VAL A 29 -15.04 1.25 -10.06
N SER A 30 -15.63 0.28 -10.76
CA SER A 30 -16.96 -0.25 -10.43
C SER A 30 -16.98 -0.84 -9.03
N GLN A 31 -17.99 -0.48 -8.22
CA GLN A 31 -18.22 -1.11 -6.92
C GLN A 31 -18.74 -2.54 -7.05
N ARG A 32 -19.48 -2.86 -8.12
CA ARG A 32 -20.05 -4.20 -8.34
C ARG A 32 -19.04 -5.19 -8.89
N ASN A 33 -18.13 -4.73 -9.74
CA ASN A 33 -17.11 -5.58 -10.35
C ASN A 33 -15.77 -4.82 -10.48
N PRO A 34 -15.05 -4.60 -9.37
CA PRO A 34 -13.83 -3.80 -9.37
C PRO A 34 -12.69 -4.46 -10.15
N TYR A 35 -12.62 -5.79 -10.17
CA TYR A 35 -11.57 -6.55 -10.85
C TYR A 35 -11.64 -6.41 -12.37
N SER A 36 -12.84 -6.17 -12.92
CA SER A 36 -13.00 -5.95 -14.37
C SER A 36 -12.14 -4.83 -14.94
N HIS A 37 -11.77 -3.84 -14.12
CA HIS A 37 -10.86 -2.75 -14.52
C HIS A 37 -9.45 -3.26 -14.85
N TYR A 38 -9.02 -4.36 -14.22
CA TYR A 38 -7.69 -4.95 -14.37
C TYR A 38 -7.68 -6.15 -15.33
N SER A 39 -8.85 -6.64 -15.74
CA SER A 39 -8.98 -7.78 -16.68
C SER A 39 -9.18 -7.35 -18.13
N GLN A 40 -9.21 -6.05 -18.43
CA GLN A 40 -9.41 -5.53 -19.79
C GLN A 40 -8.06 -5.28 -20.49
N PRO A 41 -7.70 -6.05 -21.54
CA PRO A 41 -6.40 -5.94 -22.21
C PRO A 41 -6.13 -4.59 -22.88
N ASN A 42 -7.18 -3.81 -23.16
CA ASN A 42 -7.06 -2.50 -23.80
C ASN A 42 -6.80 -1.35 -22.81
N GLN A 43 -6.73 -1.62 -21.51
CA GLN A 43 -6.52 -0.60 -20.48
C GLN A 43 -5.08 -0.65 -19.98
N ILE A 44 -4.53 0.52 -19.65
CA ILE A 44 -3.19 0.62 -19.03
C ILE A 44 -3.09 -0.12 -17.70
N CYS A 45 -4.22 -0.41 -17.07
CA CYS A 45 -4.34 -1.11 -15.79
C CYS A 45 -4.40 -2.64 -15.94
N PHE A 46 -4.36 -3.18 -17.16
CA PHE A 46 -4.45 -4.63 -17.40
C PHE A 46 -3.38 -5.41 -16.64
N SER A 47 -3.80 -6.40 -15.85
CA SER A 47 -2.93 -7.25 -15.03
C SER A 47 -2.04 -6.47 -14.04
N LYS A 48 -2.42 -5.24 -13.66
CA LYS A 48 -1.65 -4.38 -12.76
C LYS A 48 -2.35 -4.16 -11.41
N LEU A 49 -3.18 -5.09 -10.95
CA LEU A 49 -3.86 -4.93 -9.65
C LEU A 49 -2.86 -4.79 -8.49
N PHE A 50 -1.78 -5.57 -8.49
CA PHE A 50 -0.74 -5.56 -7.45
C PHE A 50 0.59 -4.98 -7.92
N HIS A 51 0.64 -4.39 -9.12
CA HIS A 51 1.89 -3.88 -9.67
C HIS A 51 2.42 -2.70 -8.85
N GLY A 52 3.70 -2.74 -8.49
CA GLY A 52 4.39 -1.69 -7.73
C GLY A 52 3.96 -1.60 -6.27
N VAL A 53 3.24 -2.60 -5.76
CA VAL A 53 2.97 -2.74 -4.34
C VAL A 53 4.21 -3.40 -3.76
N LEU A 54 4.92 -2.64 -2.94
CA LEU A 54 6.00 -3.14 -2.11
C LEU A 54 5.44 -4.20 -1.18
N ASP A 55 5.93 -5.43 -1.33
CA ASP A 55 5.69 -6.52 -0.39
C ASP A 55 6.57 -6.19 0.83
N LEU A 56 6.03 -5.42 1.78
CA LEU A 56 6.77 -4.97 2.96
C LEU A 56 7.33 -6.15 3.75
N ASP A 57 6.68 -7.31 3.65
CA ASP A 57 7.15 -8.58 4.22
C ASP A 57 8.43 -9.10 3.54
N ASN A 58 8.79 -8.60 2.36
CA ASN A 58 9.94 -9.03 1.56
C ASN A 58 10.96 -7.90 1.29
N LEU A 59 10.75 -6.71 1.85
CA LEU A 59 11.66 -5.55 1.76
C LEU A 59 12.45 -5.28 3.04
N PHE A 60 12.12 -5.99 4.12
CA PHE A 60 12.96 -6.10 5.31
C PHE A 60 13.36 -7.58 5.45
N PRO A 61 14.36 -8.07 4.69
CA PRO A 61 15.00 -9.32 5.07
C PRO A 61 15.41 -9.20 6.55
N GLU A 62 15.25 -10.28 7.29
CA GLU A 62 15.36 -10.34 8.75
C GLU A 62 16.70 -9.76 9.27
N ASP A 63 17.72 -9.71 8.40
CA ASP A 63 19.04 -9.10 8.62
C ASP A 63 19.06 -7.56 8.74
N ASP A 64 18.08 -6.81 8.21
CA ASP A 64 18.06 -5.33 8.24
C ASP A 64 17.30 -4.73 9.46
N LEU A 65 16.68 -5.57 10.30
CA LEU A 65 16.00 -5.12 11.53
C LEU A 65 16.98 -4.68 12.65
N VAL A 66 18.27 -4.97 12.49
CA VAL A 66 19.30 -4.70 13.50
C VAL A 66 19.66 -3.20 13.56
N MET A 67 19.38 -2.41 12.52
CA MET A 67 19.82 -1.00 12.47
C MET A 67 18.84 0.03 13.08
N ILE A 68 17.69 -0.37 13.64
CA ILE A 68 16.73 0.58 14.26
C ILE A 68 16.63 0.39 15.79
N LEU A 69 17.22 -0.67 16.36
CA LEU A 69 17.13 -0.95 17.80
C LEU A 69 18.34 -0.50 18.63
N GLU A 70 19.41 0.01 18.00
CA GLU A 70 20.63 0.40 18.74
C GLU A 70 20.80 1.91 19.00
N GLU A 71 20.04 2.81 18.36
CA GLU A 71 20.29 4.27 18.52
C GLU A 71 19.40 5.00 19.55
N ASP A 72 18.34 4.39 20.07
CA ASP A 72 17.49 5.00 21.13
C ASP A 72 17.81 4.50 22.55
N GLY A 73 19.01 3.94 22.74
CA GLY A 73 19.46 3.28 23.97
C GLY A 73 20.34 4.12 24.92
N ALA A 74 20.03 5.40 25.14
CA ALA A 74 20.66 6.17 26.23
C ALA A 74 19.60 6.73 27.19
N PHE A 75 18.93 5.83 27.91
CA PHE A 75 18.28 6.10 29.18
C PHE A 75 19.09 5.38 30.27
N ASP A 76 20.25 5.95 30.60
CA ASP A 76 20.98 5.60 31.82
C ASP A 76 20.51 6.56 32.93
N ASP A 77 19.35 6.27 33.52
CA ASP A 77 19.03 6.72 34.87
C ASP A 77 19.53 5.62 35.85
N ALA A 78 20.62 5.89 36.59
CA ALA A 78 20.69 5.71 38.06
C ALA A 78 22.13 5.78 38.64
N ASP A 79 22.19 6.49 39.78
CA ASP A 79 23.05 6.37 40.96
C ASP A 79 24.34 7.23 41.11
N ASP A 80 24.23 8.12 42.13
CA ASP A 80 25.13 9.08 42.83
C ASP A 80 25.34 10.50 42.24
#